data_AF-A0A963TRJ0-F1
#
_entry.id   AF-A0A963TRJ0-F1
#
_cell.length_a   1.000
_cell.length_b   1.000
_cell.length_c   1.000
_cell.angle_alpha   90.00
_cell.angle_beta   90.00
_cell.angle_gamma   90.00
#
_symmetry.space_group_name_H-M   'P 1'
#
loop_
_entity.id
_entity.type
_entity.pdbx_description
1 polymer ?
#
loop_
_entity_poly.entity_id
_entity_poly.type
_entity_poly.pdbx_seq_one_letter_code
_entity_poly.pdbx_strand_id
1 'polypeptide(L)'
;STGIVGATVVTMGLLSLPAMMRAGYTPRLATGTICAAGTLGQIIPPSTVLIFIGDIMQGANQQAQLAMGNMSPEPLSVGQLFAGAILPGLMLVGLYIVWIFIVSLMDPKSCPPLAGGAEARAGLGGRVASALIPPLVLILAVLGSILLGVATPTESASVGAVGAMALAAAKRQFNLTILRDVMRTTLVINSMVFVILLGASVFSLVFRGLGGENLVYDSLAGMPGGAVTATLAVMAVIFVLGFFLDTFEIIFIVVPIAAPVLIRLGINPLWLGVIIGMNLQTSFLTPPFGFALFYLRGVADAAIRTIDIYRGAIPFVAIQIVGIATLWLVPEIATSLPDRLFTTVAAMDVRADDGVPVPSAEVGSPAGDDFSDLFAKPGDQTVRPYMDDFSGLVPEQ
;
A
#
# COMPACT_ATOMS: atom_id res chain seq x y z
N SER A 1 -7.77 3.32 -11.84
CA SER A 1 -8.48 3.45 -10.55
C SER A 1 -7.96 2.41 -9.54
N THR A 2 -6.65 2.21 -9.48
CA THR A 2 -6.06 1.27 -8.50
C THR A 2 -6.30 1.81 -7.08
N GLY A 3 -6.50 0.94 -6.10
CA GLY A 3 -6.73 1.34 -4.70
C GLY A 3 -8.17 1.68 -4.29
N ILE A 4 -9.09 1.98 -5.22
CA ILE A 4 -10.51 2.24 -4.90
C ILE A 4 -11.37 1.12 -5.48
N VAL A 5 -11.73 0.17 -4.61
CA VAL A 5 -12.45 -1.05 -5.01
C VAL A 5 -13.78 -0.72 -5.68
N GLY A 6 -14.54 0.24 -5.14
CA GLY A 6 -15.85 0.60 -5.70
C GLY A 6 -15.78 1.06 -7.14
N ALA A 7 -14.90 2.00 -7.45
CA ALA A 7 -14.74 2.52 -8.81
C ALA A 7 -14.32 1.42 -9.79
N THR A 8 -13.38 0.55 -9.39
CA THR A 8 -12.88 -0.53 -10.26
C THR A 8 -13.93 -1.61 -10.49
N VAL A 9 -14.60 -2.06 -9.44
CA VAL A 9 -15.65 -3.08 -9.52
C VAL A 9 -16.85 -2.58 -10.31
N VAL A 10 -17.27 -1.32 -10.12
CA VAL A 10 -18.35 -0.69 -10.89
C VAL A 10 -17.96 -0.59 -12.37
N THR A 11 -16.77 -0.09 -12.67
CA THR A 11 -16.31 0.05 -14.07
C THR A 11 -16.23 -1.30 -14.77
N MET A 12 -15.60 -2.29 -14.13
CA MET A 12 -15.51 -3.64 -14.67
C MET A 12 -16.88 -4.33 -14.73
N GLY A 13 -17.76 -4.05 -13.77
CA GLY A 13 -19.14 -4.52 -13.77
C GLY A 13 -19.92 -3.99 -14.97
N LEU A 14 -19.88 -2.68 -15.24
CA LEU A 14 -20.60 -2.07 -16.36
C LEU A 14 -20.07 -2.51 -17.74
N LEU A 15 -18.76 -2.73 -17.87
CA LEU A 15 -18.14 -3.06 -19.15
C LEU A 15 -18.04 -4.57 -19.40
N SER A 16 -17.55 -5.31 -18.41
CA SER A 16 -17.19 -6.72 -18.57
C SER A 16 -18.35 -7.67 -18.28
N LEU A 17 -19.22 -7.35 -17.31
CA LEU A 17 -20.34 -8.25 -16.96
C LEU A 17 -21.30 -8.47 -18.15
N PRO A 18 -21.78 -7.45 -18.89
CA PRO A 18 -22.65 -7.68 -20.04
C PRO A 18 -21.96 -8.44 -21.18
N ALA A 19 -20.65 -8.24 -21.35
CA ALA A 19 -19.86 -8.97 -22.34
C ALA A 19 -19.73 -10.46 -21.98
N MET A 20 -19.43 -10.78 -20.71
CA MET A 20 -19.35 -12.15 -20.20
C MET A 20 -20.71 -12.86 -20.26
N MET A 21 -21.79 -12.17 -19.90
CA MET A 21 -23.14 -12.72 -19.99
C MET A 21 -23.56 -13.01 -21.43
N ARG A 22 -23.26 -12.12 -22.39
CA ARG A 22 -23.48 -12.37 -23.83
C ARG A 22 -22.63 -13.52 -24.37
N ALA A 23 -21.44 -13.71 -23.81
CA ALA A 23 -20.58 -14.84 -24.14
C ALA A 23 -21.05 -16.17 -23.52
N GLY A 24 -22.11 -16.18 -22.69
CA GLY A 24 -22.68 -17.38 -22.09
C GLY A 24 -22.02 -17.83 -20.79
N TYR A 25 -21.27 -16.95 -20.12
CA TYR A 25 -20.67 -17.28 -18.82
C TYR A 25 -21.74 -17.38 -17.72
N THR A 26 -21.54 -18.30 -16.78
CA THR A 26 -22.42 -18.41 -15.60
C THR A 26 -22.31 -17.13 -14.75
N PRO A 27 -23.44 -16.54 -14.29
CA PRO A 27 -23.43 -15.33 -13.47
C PRO A 27 -22.48 -15.41 -12.27
N ARG A 28 -22.37 -16.57 -11.62
CA ARG A 28 -21.50 -16.80 -10.46
C ARG A 28 -20.03 -16.62 -10.79
N LEU A 29 -19.56 -17.21 -11.89
CA LEU A 29 -18.16 -17.11 -12.30
C LEU A 29 -17.83 -15.68 -12.74
N ALA A 30 -18.71 -15.05 -13.53
CA ALA A 30 -18.51 -13.69 -14.01
C ALA A 30 -18.47 -12.68 -12.86
N THR A 31 -19.47 -12.71 -11.98
CA THR A 31 -19.57 -11.77 -10.85
C THR A 31 -18.44 -11.98 -9.83
N GLY A 32 -18.13 -13.24 -9.49
CA GLY A 32 -17.03 -13.58 -8.60
C GLY A 32 -15.68 -13.10 -9.14
N THR A 33 -15.39 -13.34 -10.42
CA THR A 33 -14.14 -12.92 -11.07
C THR A 33 -14.01 -11.40 -11.10
N ILE A 34 -15.09 -10.68 -11.42
CA ILE A 34 -15.09 -9.21 -11.45
C ILE A 34 -14.86 -8.62 -10.06
N CYS A 35 -15.55 -9.13 -9.03
CA CYS A 35 -15.35 -8.69 -7.65
C CYS A 35 -13.93 -8.99 -7.17
N ALA A 36 -13.44 -10.21 -7.37
CA ALA A 36 -12.10 -10.62 -6.96
C ALA A 36 -11.02 -9.77 -7.66
N ALA A 37 -11.10 -9.62 -8.98
CA ALA A 37 -10.18 -8.79 -9.75
C ALA A 37 -10.22 -7.32 -9.34
N GLY A 38 -11.41 -6.79 -9.04
CA GLY A 38 -11.58 -5.41 -8.59
C GLY A 38 -10.96 -5.12 -7.21
N THR A 39 -10.91 -6.13 -6.32
CA THR A 39 -10.28 -6.00 -5.00
C THR A 39 -8.75 -6.10 -5.03
N LEU A 40 -8.17 -6.78 -6.03
CA LEU A 40 -6.69 -6.92 -6.15
C LEU A 40 -5.96 -5.59 -6.26
N GLY A 41 -6.63 -4.55 -6.75
CA GLY A 41 -6.08 -3.20 -6.80
C GLY A 41 -5.74 -2.60 -5.44
N GLN A 42 -6.16 -3.22 -4.32
CA GLN A 42 -5.76 -2.82 -2.97
C GLN A 42 -4.39 -3.35 -2.55
N ILE A 43 -3.95 -4.51 -3.05
CA ILE A 43 -2.67 -5.11 -2.67
C ILE A 43 -1.59 -4.94 -3.75
N ILE A 44 -1.95 -4.93 -5.03
CA ILE A 44 -0.98 -4.86 -6.13
C ILE A 44 -0.54 -3.41 -6.35
N PRO A 45 0.77 -3.08 -6.24
CA PRO A 45 1.28 -1.74 -6.51
C PRO A 45 1.06 -1.31 -7.98
N PRO A 46 0.79 -0.01 -8.25
CA PRO A 46 0.63 1.10 -7.31
C PRO A 46 -0.76 1.07 -6.64
N SER A 47 -0.78 0.95 -5.30
CA SER A 47 -2.00 0.86 -4.50
C SER A 47 -2.08 2.00 -3.50
N THR A 48 -3.17 2.78 -3.55
CA THR A 48 -3.45 3.84 -2.58
C THR A 48 -3.58 3.31 -1.15
N VAL A 49 -4.22 2.14 -0.97
CA VAL A 49 -4.38 1.50 0.34
C VAL A 49 -3.01 1.21 0.95
N LEU A 50 -2.10 0.66 0.15
CA LEU A 50 -0.76 0.32 0.59
C LEU A 50 0.10 1.56 0.87
N ILE A 51 -0.11 2.67 0.13
CA ILE A 51 0.55 3.96 0.43
C ILE A 51 0.17 4.44 1.83
N PHE A 52 -1.13 4.46 2.15
CA PHE A 52 -1.59 4.90 3.47
C PHE A 52 -1.18 3.95 4.60
N ILE A 53 -1.20 2.62 4.37
CA ILE A 53 -0.64 1.68 5.33
C ILE A 53 0.85 1.98 5.54
N GLY A 54 1.62 2.20 4.47
CA GLY A 54 3.04 2.52 4.56
C GLY A 54 3.32 3.79 5.38
N ASP A 55 2.58 4.86 5.12
CA ASP A 55 2.71 6.15 5.84
C ASP A 55 2.39 6.00 7.35
N ILE A 56 1.27 5.35 7.68
CA ILE A 56 0.89 5.12 9.07
C ILE A 56 1.84 4.14 9.76
N MET A 57 2.26 3.09 9.06
CA MET A 57 3.23 2.11 9.58
C MET A 57 4.61 2.73 9.79
N GLN A 58 5.03 3.69 8.97
CA GLN A 58 6.26 4.44 9.17
C GLN A 58 6.25 5.13 10.55
N GLY A 59 5.16 5.86 10.84
CA GLY A 59 4.97 6.50 12.14
C GLY A 59 4.86 5.50 13.30
N ALA A 60 4.09 4.42 13.12
CA ALA A 60 3.91 3.39 14.15
C ALA A 60 5.22 2.64 14.47
N ASN A 61 6.02 2.31 13.44
CA ASN A 61 7.31 1.66 13.58
C ASN A 61 8.32 2.56 14.29
N GLN A 62 8.39 3.84 13.90
CA GLN A 62 9.25 4.81 14.55
C GLN A 62 8.92 4.95 16.04
N GLN A 63 7.63 5.05 16.38
CA GLN A 63 7.16 5.15 17.76
C GLN A 63 7.47 3.90 18.57
N ALA A 64 7.24 2.71 18.01
CA ALA A 64 7.54 1.45 18.68
C ALA A 64 9.04 1.32 18.98
N GLN A 65 9.91 1.71 18.04
CA GLN A 65 11.37 1.67 18.22
C GLN A 65 11.85 2.65 19.29
N LEU A 66 11.30 3.86 19.33
CA LEU A 66 11.59 4.83 20.39
C LEU A 66 11.17 4.30 21.77
N ALA A 67 10.00 3.66 21.86
CA ALA A 67 9.52 3.04 23.09
C ALA A 67 10.37 1.83 23.53
N MET A 68 11.05 1.16 22.59
CA MET A 68 12.01 0.08 22.87
C MET A 68 13.42 0.60 23.20
N GLY A 69 13.62 1.92 23.29
CA GLY A 69 14.90 2.55 23.62
C GLY A 69 15.84 2.76 22.42
N ASN A 70 15.39 2.48 21.19
CA ASN A 70 16.16 2.81 19.99
C ASN A 70 15.98 4.29 19.63
N MET A 71 17.01 5.10 19.88
CA MET A 71 17.03 6.54 19.57
C MET A 71 17.28 6.87 18.09
N SER A 72 17.68 5.88 17.29
CA SER A 72 17.89 6.00 15.84
C SER A 72 16.96 5.03 15.11
N PRO A 73 15.65 5.33 15.05
CA PRO A 73 14.67 4.42 14.47
C PRO A 73 14.82 4.33 12.95
N GLU A 74 14.79 3.11 12.42
CA GLU A 74 14.74 2.88 10.98
C GLU A 74 13.28 2.95 10.50
N PRO A 75 12.89 3.98 9.73
CA PRO A 75 11.52 4.10 9.24
C PRO A 75 11.23 3.03 8.19
N LEU A 76 10.03 2.45 8.25
CA LEU A 76 9.54 1.60 7.16
C LEU A 76 9.15 2.51 5.99
N SER A 77 9.76 2.32 4.82
CA SER A 77 9.41 3.12 3.64
C SER A 77 8.23 2.54 2.88
N VAL A 78 7.46 3.41 2.21
CA VAL A 78 6.38 2.99 1.30
C VAL A 78 6.92 2.10 0.17
N GLY A 79 8.14 2.36 -0.31
CA GLY A 79 8.80 1.56 -1.33
C GLY A 79 9.10 0.13 -0.88
N GLN A 80 9.53 -0.06 0.37
CA GLN A 80 9.72 -1.39 0.97
C GLN A 80 8.39 -2.14 1.06
N LEU A 81 7.32 -1.48 1.49
CA LEU A 81 5.99 -2.09 1.57
C LEU A 81 5.45 -2.47 0.19
N PHE A 82 5.69 -1.63 -0.83
CA PHE A 82 5.36 -1.93 -2.21
C PHE A 82 6.10 -3.16 -2.72
N ALA A 83 7.42 -3.20 -2.57
CA ALA A 83 8.21 -4.37 -2.92
C ALA A 83 7.71 -5.62 -2.19
N GLY A 84 7.38 -5.51 -0.90
CA GLY A 84 6.91 -6.64 -0.10
C GLY A 84 5.53 -7.16 -0.50
N ALA A 85 4.69 -6.33 -1.12
CA ALA A 85 3.37 -6.75 -1.60
C ALA A 85 3.37 -7.30 -3.03
N ILE A 86 4.44 -7.11 -3.83
CA ILE A 86 4.50 -7.64 -5.20
C ILE A 86 4.39 -9.15 -5.22
N LEU A 87 5.20 -9.87 -4.43
CA LEU A 87 5.20 -11.33 -4.42
C LEU A 87 3.87 -11.91 -3.90
N PRO A 88 3.30 -11.48 -2.75
CA PRO A 88 1.98 -11.91 -2.30
C PRO A 88 0.87 -11.54 -3.29
N GLY A 89 0.93 -10.36 -3.91
CA GLY A 89 -0.04 -9.92 -4.91
C GLY A 89 -0.03 -10.80 -6.16
N LEU A 90 1.16 -11.08 -6.71
CA LEU A 90 1.33 -11.99 -7.85
C LEU A 90 0.96 -13.43 -7.50
N MET A 91 1.24 -13.87 -6.27
CA MET A 91 0.79 -15.17 -5.77
C MET A 91 -0.74 -15.27 -5.79
N LEU A 92 -1.46 -14.28 -5.27
CA LEU A 92 -2.93 -14.25 -5.31
C LEU A 92 -3.47 -14.25 -6.75
N VAL A 93 -2.86 -13.47 -7.65
CA VAL A 93 -3.22 -13.47 -9.08
C VAL A 93 -3.04 -14.86 -9.68
N GLY A 94 -1.91 -15.51 -9.40
CA GLY A 94 -1.62 -16.87 -9.85
C GLY A 94 -2.67 -17.86 -9.34
N LEU A 95 -3.00 -17.82 -8.05
CA LEU A 95 -4.01 -18.68 -7.45
C LEU A 95 -5.41 -18.44 -8.06
N TYR A 96 -5.78 -17.19 -8.37
CA TYR A 96 -7.04 -16.89 -9.06
C TYR A 96 -7.07 -17.44 -10.49
N ILE A 97 -5.97 -17.30 -11.24
CA ILE A 97 -5.85 -17.84 -12.60
C ILE A 97 -5.96 -19.35 -12.57
N VAL A 98 -5.23 -20.02 -11.66
CA VAL A 98 -5.28 -21.47 -11.47
C VAL A 98 -6.69 -21.92 -11.13
N TRP A 99 -7.39 -21.22 -10.23
CA TRP A 99 -8.77 -21.54 -9.90
C TRP A 99 -9.71 -21.42 -11.11
N ILE A 100 -9.64 -20.31 -11.86
CA ILE A 100 -10.46 -20.12 -13.06
C ILE A 100 -10.16 -21.19 -14.11
N PHE A 101 -8.88 -21.58 -14.24
CA PHE A 101 -8.46 -22.67 -15.12
C PHE A 101 -8.98 -24.04 -14.67
N ILE A 102 -8.98 -24.33 -13.37
CA ILE A 102 -9.57 -25.56 -12.83
C ILE A 102 -11.09 -25.59 -13.12
N VAL A 103 -11.78 -24.48 -12.86
CA VAL A 103 -13.22 -24.35 -13.14
C VAL A 103 -13.51 -24.54 -14.63
N SER A 104 -12.64 -24.04 -15.52
CA SER A 104 -12.85 -24.19 -16.96
C SER A 104 -12.70 -25.62 -17.46
N LEU A 105 -11.87 -26.43 -16.80
CA LEU A 105 -11.74 -27.87 -17.08
C LEU A 105 -12.89 -28.68 -16.46
N MET A 106 -13.30 -28.34 -15.24
CA MET A 106 -14.33 -29.11 -14.51
C MET A 106 -15.75 -28.80 -14.97
N ASP A 107 -16.04 -27.55 -15.31
CA ASP A 107 -17.34 -27.12 -15.84
C ASP A 107 -17.17 -26.24 -17.08
N PRO A 108 -16.88 -26.85 -18.25
CA PRO A 108 -16.74 -26.12 -19.52
C PRO A 108 -18.00 -25.36 -19.93
N LYS A 109 -19.17 -25.69 -19.36
CA LYS A 109 -20.43 -24.98 -19.62
C LYS A 109 -20.48 -23.62 -18.93
N SER A 110 -19.72 -23.43 -17.84
CA SER A 110 -19.68 -22.17 -17.10
C SER A 110 -18.82 -21.09 -17.74
N CYS A 111 -17.93 -21.47 -18.66
CA CYS A 111 -17.09 -20.56 -19.46
C CYS A 111 -16.98 -21.09 -20.90
N PRO A 112 -18.07 -21.05 -21.67
CA PRO A 112 -18.07 -21.61 -23.02
C PRO A 112 -17.06 -20.85 -23.90
N PRO A 113 -16.36 -21.56 -24.80
CA PRO A 113 -15.45 -20.91 -25.73
C PRO A 113 -16.23 -19.93 -26.61
N LEU A 114 -15.72 -18.70 -26.72
CA LEU A 114 -16.28 -17.69 -27.62
C LEU A 114 -16.33 -18.25 -29.05
N ALA A 115 -17.53 -18.34 -29.61
CA ALA A 115 -17.77 -18.69 -31.00
C ALA A 115 -17.40 -17.50 -31.91
N GLY A 116 -16.10 -17.18 -31.97
CA GLY A 116 -15.54 -16.20 -32.91
C GLY A 116 -14.87 -16.91 -34.07
N GLY A 117 -15.33 -16.67 -35.30
CA GLY A 117 -14.67 -17.15 -36.52
C GLY A 117 -13.21 -16.70 -36.63
N ALA A 118 -12.43 -17.34 -37.51
CA ALA A 118 -11.01 -17.08 -37.71
C ALA A 118 -10.68 -15.60 -37.99
N GLU A 119 -11.60 -14.83 -38.58
CA GLU A 119 -11.49 -13.38 -38.82
C GLU A 119 -11.49 -12.53 -37.54
N ALA A 120 -12.22 -12.93 -36.50
CA ALA A 120 -12.24 -12.20 -35.21
C ALA A 120 -10.92 -12.38 -34.43
N ARG A 121 -10.17 -13.46 -34.70
CA ARG A 121 -8.87 -13.75 -34.09
C ARG A 121 -7.70 -13.06 -34.80
N ALA A 122 -7.87 -12.67 -36.06
CA ALA A 122 -6.85 -11.99 -36.84
C ALA A 122 -6.51 -10.60 -36.25
N GLY A 123 -5.25 -10.41 -35.87
CA GLY A 123 -4.76 -9.15 -35.30
C GLY A 123 -5.23 -8.85 -33.87
N LEU A 124 -5.83 -9.82 -33.17
CA LEU A 124 -6.28 -9.65 -31.77
C LEU A 124 -5.09 -9.35 -30.85
N GLY A 125 -3.98 -10.07 -31.01
CA GLY A 125 -2.75 -9.86 -30.23
C GLY A 125 -2.19 -8.44 -30.37
N GLY A 126 -2.16 -7.91 -31.60
CA GLY A 126 -1.71 -6.53 -31.85
C GLY A 126 -2.62 -5.47 -31.23
N ARG A 127 -3.95 -5.68 -31.26
CA ARG A 127 -4.92 -4.79 -30.60
C ARG A 127 -4.80 -4.84 -29.08
N VAL A 128 -4.64 -6.04 -28.51
CA VAL A 128 -4.44 -6.24 -27.08
C VAL A 128 -3.13 -5.60 -26.61
N ALA A 129 -2.03 -5.83 -27.35
CA ALA A 129 -0.74 -5.21 -27.06
C ALA A 129 -0.82 -3.69 -27.11
N SER A 130 -1.40 -3.12 -28.17
CA SER A 130 -1.59 -1.66 -28.30
C SER A 130 -2.48 -1.06 -27.20
N ALA A 131 -3.43 -1.83 -26.66
CA ALA A 131 -4.29 -1.40 -25.57
C ALA A 131 -3.62 -1.50 -24.18
N LEU A 132 -2.84 -2.55 -23.93
CA LEU A 132 -2.25 -2.86 -22.62
C LEU A 132 -0.85 -2.29 -22.40
N ILE A 133 -0.02 -2.22 -23.45
CA ILE A 133 1.37 -1.74 -23.32
C ILE A 133 1.43 -0.33 -22.73
N PRO A 134 0.64 0.67 -23.20
CA PRO A 134 0.80 2.03 -22.67
C PRO A 134 0.48 2.17 -21.18
N PRO A 135 -0.65 1.63 -20.65
CA PRO A 135 -0.89 1.60 -19.21
C PRO A 135 0.18 0.81 -18.44
N LEU A 136 0.69 -0.29 -19.00
CA LEU A 136 1.71 -1.11 -18.34
C LEU A 136 3.05 -0.37 -18.26
N VAL A 137 3.47 0.33 -19.31
CA VAL A 137 4.64 1.21 -19.29
C VAL A 137 4.48 2.30 -18.24
N LEU A 138 3.29 2.90 -18.12
CA LEU A 138 3.02 3.91 -17.10
C LEU A 138 3.12 3.32 -15.67
N ILE A 139 2.56 2.12 -15.46
CA ILE A 139 2.68 1.41 -14.17
C ILE A 139 4.14 1.11 -13.86
N LEU A 140 4.92 0.61 -14.83
CA LEU A 140 6.34 0.32 -14.65
C LEU A 140 7.16 1.59 -14.41
N ALA A 141 6.82 2.71 -15.04
CA ALA A 141 7.48 3.99 -14.81
C ALA A 141 7.23 4.50 -13.37
N VAL A 142 5.97 4.47 -12.92
CA VAL A 142 5.61 4.89 -11.55
C VAL A 142 6.24 3.95 -10.53
N LEU A 143 6.01 2.64 -10.65
CA LEU A 143 6.53 1.66 -9.70
C LEU A 143 8.06 1.61 -9.72
N GLY A 144 8.68 1.66 -10.90
CA GLY A 144 10.14 1.71 -11.05
C GLY A 144 10.74 2.94 -10.38
N SER A 145 10.13 4.12 -10.52
CA SER A 145 10.62 5.34 -9.86
C SER A 145 10.59 5.25 -8.33
N ILE A 146 9.58 4.57 -7.75
CA ILE A 146 9.47 4.33 -6.31
C ILE A 146 10.49 3.28 -5.85
N LEU A 147 10.55 2.13 -6.54
CA LEU A 147 11.38 1.00 -6.13
C LEU A 147 12.87 1.27 -6.29
N LEU A 148 13.28 2.05 -7.29
CA LEU A 148 14.66 2.46 -7.51
C LEU A 148 15.07 3.66 -6.63
N GLY A 149 14.14 4.22 -5.83
CA GLY A 149 14.42 5.37 -4.97
C GLY A 149 14.66 6.69 -5.73
N VAL A 150 14.35 6.74 -7.03
CA VAL A 150 14.53 7.94 -7.87
C VAL A 150 13.51 9.01 -7.52
N ALA A 151 12.31 8.61 -7.11
CA ALA A 151 11.21 9.50 -6.77
C ALA A 151 10.48 9.01 -5.52
N THR A 152 10.05 9.95 -4.69
CA THR A 152 9.14 9.70 -3.57
C THR A 152 7.73 9.36 -4.09
N PRO A 153 6.85 8.71 -3.29
CA PRO A 153 5.51 8.34 -3.76
C PRO A 153 4.68 9.50 -4.31
N THR A 154 4.85 10.71 -3.77
CA THR A 154 4.19 11.94 -4.24
C THR A 154 4.72 12.39 -5.60
N GLU A 155 6.03 12.36 -5.81
CA GLU A 155 6.68 12.65 -7.09
C GLU A 155 6.30 11.59 -8.14
N SER A 156 6.32 10.31 -7.79
CA SER A 156 5.87 9.22 -8.66
C SER A 156 4.39 9.32 -9.03
N ALA A 157 3.54 9.81 -8.12
CA ALA A 157 2.14 10.09 -8.43
C ALA A 157 2.00 11.20 -9.49
N SER A 158 2.86 12.22 -9.46
CA SER A 158 2.90 13.25 -10.50
C SER A 158 3.30 12.69 -11.87
N VAL A 159 4.29 11.78 -11.91
CA VAL A 159 4.69 11.05 -13.13
C VAL A 159 3.50 10.24 -13.68
N GLY A 160 2.75 9.57 -12.79
CA GLY A 160 1.53 8.84 -13.15
C GLY A 160 0.45 9.75 -13.75
N ALA A 161 0.19 10.90 -13.13
CA ALA A 161 -0.83 11.84 -13.58
C ALA A 161 -0.46 12.50 -14.92
N VAL A 162 0.78 12.99 -15.05
CA VAL A 162 1.29 13.59 -16.29
C VAL A 162 1.34 12.55 -17.41
N GLY A 163 1.82 11.34 -17.13
CA GLY A 163 1.85 10.25 -18.08
C GLY A 163 0.45 9.81 -18.55
N ALA A 164 -0.54 9.79 -17.64
CA ALA A 164 -1.93 9.52 -17.99
C ALA A 164 -2.54 10.64 -18.88
N MET A 165 -2.24 11.91 -18.58
CA MET A 165 -2.67 13.04 -19.42
C MET A 165 -2.02 12.97 -20.82
N ALA A 166 -0.73 12.68 -20.90
CA ALA A 166 -0.01 12.51 -22.16
C ALA A 166 -0.58 11.34 -22.98
N LEU A 167 -0.90 10.21 -22.33
CA LEU A 167 -1.52 9.07 -22.99
C LEU A 167 -2.92 9.40 -23.51
N ALA A 168 -3.73 10.12 -22.73
CA ALA A 168 -5.04 10.59 -23.15
C ALA A 168 -4.94 11.56 -24.35
N ALA A 169 -3.95 12.45 -24.34
CA ALA A 169 -3.70 13.38 -25.44
C ALA A 169 -3.25 12.64 -26.71
N ALA A 170 -2.33 11.68 -26.59
CA ALA A 170 -1.86 10.84 -27.69
C ALA A 170 -3.01 10.02 -28.33
N LYS A 171 -3.96 9.56 -27.52
CA LYS A 171 -5.18 8.87 -27.99
C LYS A 171 -6.28 9.82 -28.49
N ARG A 172 -6.04 11.14 -28.50
CA ARG A 172 -7.03 12.17 -28.85
C ARG A 172 -8.31 12.12 -28.01
N GLN A 173 -8.19 11.68 -26.76
CA GLN A 173 -9.29 11.55 -25.79
C GLN A 173 -9.18 12.58 -24.66
N PHE A 174 -8.15 13.43 -24.67
CA PHE A 174 -8.00 14.49 -23.68
C PHE A 174 -9.08 15.58 -23.88
N ASN A 175 -9.83 15.86 -22.83
CA ASN A 175 -10.88 16.87 -22.81
C ASN A 175 -10.86 17.60 -21.46
N LEU A 176 -10.98 18.93 -21.47
CA LEU A 176 -11.05 19.74 -20.26
C LEU A 176 -12.24 19.38 -19.36
N THR A 177 -13.35 18.92 -19.94
CA THR A 177 -14.48 18.39 -19.17
C THR A 177 -14.08 17.16 -18.39
N ILE A 178 -13.44 16.18 -19.04
CA ILE A 178 -12.94 14.96 -18.37
C ILE A 178 -11.91 15.33 -17.29
N LEU A 179 -11.00 16.27 -17.59
CA LEU A 179 -10.01 16.72 -16.60
C LEU A 179 -10.70 17.35 -15.38
N ARG A 180 -11.69 18.21 -15.58
CA ARG A 180 -12.47 18.81 -14.48
C ARG A 180 -13.21 17.75 -13.66
N ASP A 181 -13.78 16.73 -14.30
CA ASP A 181 -14.48 15.64 -13.62
C ASP A 181 -13.52 14.80 -12.78
N VAL A 182 -12.35 14.47 -13.31
CA VAL A 182 -11.28 13.75 -12.59
C VAL A 182 -10.77 14.57 -11.41
N MET A 183 -10.51 15.87 -11.62
CA MET A 183 -10.07 16.77 -10.55
C MET A 183 -11.11 16.90 -9.43
N ARG A 184 -12.40 17.04 -9.78
CA ARG A 184 -13.49 17.10 -8.80
C ARG A 184 -13.62 15.82 -8.00
N THR A 185 -13.55 14.67 -8.67
CA THR A 185 -13.60 13.35 -8.04
C THR A 185 -12.42 13.16 -7.09
N THR A 186 -11.21 13.54 -7.53
CA THR A 186 -9.99 13.49 -6.72
C THR A 186 -10.11 14.39 -5.48
N LEU A 187 -10.62 15.62 -5.64
CA LEU A 187 -10.84 16.55 -4.53
C LEU A 187 -11.82 16.01 -3.48
N VAL A 188 -12.93 15.40 -3.92
CA VAL A 188 -13.93 14.82 -3.02
C VAL A 188 -13.34 13.64 -2.23
N ILE A 189 -12.66 12.71 -2.90
CA ILE A 189 -12.02 11.56 -2.25
C ILE A 189 -10.96 12.04 -1.24
N ASN A 190 -10.12 12.99 -1.66
CA ASN A 190 -9.09 13.57 -0.80
C ASN A 190 -9.71 14.25 0.42
N SER A 191 -10.77 15.05 0.25
CA SER A 191 -11.44 15.74 1.35
C SER A 191 -12.04 14.76 2.37
N MET A 192 -12.66 13.68 1.90
CA MET A 192 -13.16 12.61 2.78
C MET A 192 -12.03 11.99 3.60
N VAL A 193 -10.92 11.62 2.95
CA VAL A 193 -9.73 11.05 3.60
C VAL A 193 -9.14 12.01 4.64
N PHE A 194 -8.99 13.29 4.31
CA PHE A 194 -8.45 14.31 5.23
C PHE A 194 -9.31 14.51 6.48
N VAL A 195 -10.65 14.51 6.34
CA VAL A 195 -11.56 14.63 7.49
C VAL A 195 -11.44 13.42 8.43
N ILE A 196 -11.38 12.21 7.88
CA ILE A 196 -11.18 10.98 8.66
C ILE A 196 -9.81 11.03 9.36
N LEU A 197 -8.75 11.37 8.64
CA LEU A 197 -7.40 11.49 9.19
C LEU A 197 -7.33 12.50 10.33
N LEU A 198 -8.00 13.65 10.22
CA LEU A 198 -8.04 14.66 11.27
C LEU A 198 -8.74 14.12 12.52
N GLY A 199 -9.91 13.50 12.37
CA GLY A 199 -10.63 12.89 13.50
C GLY A 199 -9.83 11.77 14.17
N ALA A 200 -9.26 10.87 13.37
CA ALA A 200 -8.42 9.78 13.84
C ALA A 200 -7.14 10.28 14.55
N SER A 201 -6.53 11.35 14.05
CA SER A 201 -5.34 11.95 14.67
C SER A 201 -5.66 12.56 16.03
N VAL A 202 -6.77 13.28 16.16
CA VAL A 202 -7.24 13.83 17.44
C VAL A 202 -7.54 12.69 18.42
N PHE A 203 -8.28 11.67 17.98
CA PHE A 203 -8.58 10.49 18.80
C PHE A 203 -7.30 9.76 19.23
N SER A 204 -6.40 9.46 18.31
CA SER A 204 -5.13 8.79 18.59
C SER A 204 -4.26 9.60 19.56
N LEU A 205 -4.19 10.92 19.40
CA LEU A 205 -3.42 11.78 20.31
C LEU A 205 -4.01 11.76 21.73
N VAL A 206 -5.33 11.92 21.87
CA VAL A 206 -6.00 11.89 23.18
C VAL A 206 -5.90 10.50 23.82
N PHE A 207 -6.18 9.44 23.05
CA PHE A 207 -6.08 8.05 23.51
C PHE A 207 -4.67 7.74 24.04
N ARG A 208 -3.63 8.18 23.32
CA ARG A 208 -2.23 8.06 23.76
C ARG A 208 -1.93 8.91 24.98
N GLY A 209 -2.38 10.17 25.00
CA GLY A 209 -2.19 11.06 26.15
C GLY A 209 -2.82 10.54 27.44
N LEU A 210 -3.87 9.72 27.34
CA LEU A 210 -4.51 9.05 28.48
C LEU A 210 -3.88 7.69 28.83
N GLY A 211 -2.82 7.27 28.16
CA GLY A 211 -2.15 5.98 28.39
C GLY A 211 -2.84 4.78 27.75
N GLY A 212 -3.74 5.00 26.78
CA GLY A 212 -4.47 3.92 26.11
C GLY A 212 -3.58 2.92 25.37
N GLU A 213 -2.40 3.33 24.89
CA GLU A 213 -1.40 2.43 24.30
C GLU A 213 -0.93 1.35 25.25
N ASN A 214 -0.75 1.68 26.53
CA ASN A 214 -0.31 0.71 27.53
C ASN A 214 -1.44 -0.27 27.85
N LEU A 215 -2.69 0.21 27.94
CA LEU A 215 -3.85 -0.64 28.15
C LEU A 215 -4.01 -1.68 27.02
N VAL A 216 -3.83 -1.25 25.77
CA VAL A 216 -3.88 -2.17 24.61
C VAL A 216 -2.67 -3.11 24.62
N TYR A 217 -1.48 -2.60 24.95
CA TYR A 217 -0.28 -3.43 25.10
C TYR A 217 -0.47 -4.53 26.14
N ASP A 218 -0.87 -4.19 27.35
CA ASP A 218 -1.07 -5.15 28.44
C ASP A 218 -2.17 -6.17 28.10
N SER A 219 -3.23 -5.72 27.44
CA SER A 219 -4.33 -6.59 26.97
C SER A 219 -3.85 -7.59 25.93
N LEU A 220 -3.02 -7.17 24.97
CA LEU A 220 -2.50 -8.03 23.91
C LEU A 220 -1.34 -8.92 24.39
N ALA A 221 -0.45 -8.38 25.22
CA ALA A 221 0.68 -9.09 25.81
C ALA A 221 0.21 -10.16 26.83
N GLY A 222 -0.89 -9.91 27.53
CA GLY A 222 -1.51 -10.86 28.45
C GLY A 222 -2.25 -12.03 27.77
N MET A 223 -2.38 -12.03 26.44
CA MET A 223 -3.05 -13.12 25.73
C MET A 223 -2.20 -14.40 25.71
N PRO A 224 -2.83 -15.57 25.92
CA PRO A 224 -2.12 -16.85 25.81
C PRO A 224 -1.62 -17.05 24.36
N GLY A 225 -0.33 -17.33 24.22
CA GLY A 225 0.33 -17.50 22.91
C GLY A 225 1.05 -16.25 22.36
N GLY A 226 1.15 -15.18 23.16
CA GLY A 226 2.05 -14.05 22.88
C GLY A 226 1.74 -13.31 21.58
N ALA A 227 2.80 -12.89 20.87
CA ALA A 227 2.70 -12.06 19.67
C ALA A 227 1.83 -12.68 18.55
N VAL A 228 1.84 -14.01 18.44
CA VAL A 228 1.08 -14.76 17.40
C VAL A 228 -0.42 -14.61 17.63
N THR A 229 -0.88 -14.85 18.86
CA THR A 229 -2.30 -14.75 19.22
C THR A 229 -2.77 -13.30 19.23
N ALA A 230 -1.94 -12.37 19.71
CA ALA A 230 -2.22 -10.93 19.62
C ALA A 230 -2.41 -10.47 18.17
N THR A 231 -1.52 -10.90 17.26
CA THR A 231 -1.63 -10.56 15.84
C THR A 231 -2.90 -11.15 15.23
N LEU A 232 -3.22 -12.41 15.52
CA LEU A 232 -4.44 -13.05 15.02
C LEU A 232 -5.70 -12.35 15.53
N ALA A 233 -5.72 -11.94 16.81
CA ALA A 233 -6.81 -11.17 17.38
C ALA A 233 -6.99 -9.82 16.66
N VAL A 234 -5.91 -9.08 16.41
CA VAL A 234 -5.96 -7.82 15.66
C VAL A 234 -6.42 -8.05 14.22
N MET A 235 -5.94 -9.10 13.54
CA MET A 235 -6.40 -9.44 12.19
C MET A 235 -7.89 -9.79 12.19
N ALA A 236 -8.39 -10.52 13.19
CA ALA A 236 -9.81 -10.81 13.31
C ALA A 236 -10.65 -9.55 13.54
N VAL A 237 -10.18 -8.63 14.39
CA VAL A 237 -10.83 -7.32 14.60
C VAL A 237 -10.87 -6.52 13.30
N ILE A 238 -9.75 -6.39 12.59
CA ILE A 238 -9.67 -5.69 11.29
C ILE A 238 -10.63 -6.33 10.28
N PHE A 239 -10.68 -7.66 10.23
CA PHE A 239 -11.54 -8.41 9.33
C PHE A 239 -13.03 -8.16 9.62
N VAL A 240 -13.44 -8.19 10.89
CA VAL A 240 -14.84 -7.92 11.28
C VAL A 240 -15.21 -6.45 11.07
N LEU A 241 -14.32 -5.53 11.42
CA LEU A 241 -14.53 -4.09 11.19
C LEU A 241 -14.67 -3.77 9.71
N GLY A 242 -13.96 -4.48 8.83
CA GLY A 242 -14.07 -4.33 7.38
C GLY A 242 -15.42 -4.73 6.78
N PHE A 243 -16.36 -5.26 7.57
CA PHE A 243 -17.76 -5.40 7.16
C PHE A 243 -18.58 -4.13 7.33
N PHE A 244 -18.14 -3.21 8.19
CA PHE A 244 -18.91 -2.02 8.57
C PHE A 244 -18.21 -0.71 8.16
N LEU A 245 -16.88 -0.69 8.24
CA LEU A 245 -16.05 0.50 8.04
C LEU A 245 -15.28 0.42 6.72
N ASP A 246 -15.01 1.59 6.14
CA ASP A 246 -14.19 1.67 4.93
C ASP A 246 -12.70 1.38 5.23
N THR A 247 -11.93 1.00 4.20
CA THR A 247 -10.52 0.64 4.30
C THR A 247 -9.72 1.78 4.94
N PHE A 248 -9.98 3.04 4.53
CA PHE A 248 -9.29 4.21 5.08
C PHE A 248 -9.62 4.45 6.55
N GLU A 249 -10.87 4.23 6.97
CA GLU A 249 -11.28 4.38 8.37
C GLU A 249 -10.56 3.37 9.27
N ILE A 250 -10.48 2.11 8.82
CA ILE A 250 -9.77 1.06 9.57
C ILE A 250 -8.27 1.36 9.64
N ILE A 251 -7.67 1.79 8.53
CA ILE A 251 -6.25 2.17 8.51
C ILE A 251 -6.00 3.32 9.48
N PHE A 252 -6.82 4.37 9.51
CA PHE A 252 -6.57 5.51 10.37
C PHE A 252 -6.96 5.30 11.84
N ILE A 253 -7.89 4.39 12.14
CA ILE A 253 -8.32 4.14 13.52
C ILE A 253 -7.52 2.99 14.14
N VAL A 254 -7.49 1.83 13.48
CA VAL A 254 -7.00 0.59 14.10
C VAL A 254 -5.48 0.49 14.02
N VAL A 255 -4.87 0.84 12.88
CA VAL A 255 -3.43 0.65 12.68
C VAL A 255 -2.59 1.51 13.63
N PRO A 256 -2.85 2.81 13.86
CA PRO A 256 -2.08 3.61 14.82
C PRO A 256 -2.15 3.08 16.26
N ILE A 257 -3.18 2.32 16.60
CA ILE A 257 -3.37 1.78 17.95
C ILE A 257 -2.74 0.40 18.07
N ALA A 258 -3.01 -0.48 17.12
CA ALA A 258 -2.59 -1.87 17.17
C ALA A 258 -1.15 -2.08 16.70
N ALA A 259 -0.72 -1.37 15.65
CA ALA A 259 0.59 -1.63 15.04
C ALA A 259 1.77 -1.33 15.96
N PRO A 260 1.85 -0.19 16.69
CA PRO A 260 2.96 0.06 17.59
C PRO A 260 3.08 -1.01 18.69
N VAL A 261 1.94 -1.51 19.16
CA VAL A 261 1.88 -2.58 20.16
C VAL A 261 2.40 -3.90 19.57
N LEU A 262 1.94 -4.31 18.39
CA LEU A 262 2.39 -5.54 17.74
C LEU A 262 3.88 -5.50 17.38
N ILE A 263 4.40 -4.35 16.93
CA ILE A 263 5.82 -4.18 16.63
C ILE A 263 6.65 -4.31 17.91
N ARG A 264 6.19 -3.74 19.05
CA ARG A 264 6.84 -3.93 20.36
C ARG A 264 6.83 -5.38 20.84
N LEU A 265 5.87 -6.19 20.39
CA LEU A 265 5.84 -7.64 20.63
C LEU A 265 6.80 -8.43 19.71
N GLY A 266 7.58 -7.75 18.87
CA GLY A 266 8.58 -8.35 17.98
C GLY A 266 8.06 -8.70 16.58
N ILE A 267 6.86 -8.24 16.20
CA ILE A 267 6.33 -8.47 14.86
C ILE A 267 7.02 -7.58 13.84
N ASN A 268 7.46 -8.16 12.73
CA ASN A 268 8.09 -7.43 11.64
C ASN A 268 7.08 -6.41 11.03
N PRO A 269 7.42 -5.11 10.97
CA PRO A 269 6.50 -4.06 10.53
C PRO A 269 6.13 -4.15 9.04
N LEU A 270 7.06 -4.62 8.20
CA LEU A 270 6.83 -4.82 6.77
C LEU A 270 5.82 -5.95 6.54
N TRP A 271 6.05 -7.12 7.14
CA TRP A 271 5.11 -8.23 7.07
C TRP A 271 3.74 -7.86 7.63
N LEU A 272 3.70 -7.13 8.75
CA LEU A 272 2.47 -6.65 9.36
C LEU A 272 1.67 -5.74 8.40
N GLY A 273 2.34 -4.80 7.73
CA GLY A 273 1.70 -3.94 6.74
C GLY A 273 1.09 -4.73 5.57
N VAL A 274 1.84 -5.70 5.03
CA VAL A 274 1.37 -6.52 3.90
C VAL A 274 0.18 -7.39 4.30
N ILE A 275 0.24 -8.05 5.48
CA ILE A 275 -0.86 -8.91 5.93
C ILE A 275 -2.11 -8.12 6.29
N ILE A 276 -1.98 -6.91 6.85
CA ILE A 276 -3.11 -5.98 7.04
C ILE A 276 -3.75 -5.65 5.69
N GLY A 277 -2.94 -5.33 4.67
CA GLY A 277 -3.43 -5.04 3.33
C GLY A 277 -4.22 -6.20 2.71
N MET A 278 -3.69 -7.43 2.79
CA MET A 278 -4.39 -8.64 2.31
C MET A 278 -5.66 -8.95 3.11
N ASN A 279 -5.64 -8.71 4.42
CA ASN A 279 -6.79 -8.94 5.28
C ASN A 279 -7.93 -7.96 4.99
N LEU A 280 -7.63 -6.67 4.81
CA LEU A 280 -8.58 -5.65 4.37
C LEU A 280 -9.22 -6.03 3.03
N GLN A 281 -8.41 -6.50 2.08
CA GLN A 281 -8.90 -6.99 0.80
C GLN A 281 -9.88 -8.17 0.93
N THR A 282 -9.57 -9.11 1.81
CA THR A 282 -10.41 -10.29 2.02
C THR A 282 -11.75 -9.91 2.64
N SER A 283 -11.74 -9.00 3.61
CA SER A 283 -12.96 -8.49 4.23
C SER A 283 -13.91 -7.85 3.19
N PHE A 284 -13.35 -7.07 2.25
CA PHE A 284 -14.12 -6.36 1.23
C PHE A 284 -14.78 -7.29 0.20
N LEU A 285 -14.32 -8.55 0.11
CA LEU A 285 -14.88 -9.57 -0.78
C LEU A 285 -15.82 -10.56 -0.05
N THR A 286 -15.83 -10.58 1.29
CA THR A 286 -16.52 -11.63 2.06
C THR A 286 -18.02 -11.33 2.23
N PRO A 287 -18.92 -12.23 1.79
CA PRO A 287 -20.36 -12.10 2.06
C PRO A 287 -20.69 -12.16 3.56
N PRO A 288 -21.79 -11.52 4.03
CA PRO A 288 -22.80 -10.81 3.26
C PRO A 288 -22.49 -9.32 3.06
N PHE A 289 -21.47 -8.77 3.72
CA PHE A 289 -21.24 -7.33 3.83
C PHE A 289 -20.11 -6.79 2.93
N GLY A 290 -19.39 -7.63 2.20
CA GLY A 290 -18.28 -7.19 1.35
C GLY A 290 -18.68 -6.06 0.39
N PHE A 291 -18.10 -4.87 0.58
CA PHE A 291 -18.40 -3.67 -0.23
C PHE A 291 -18.29 -3.91 -1.73
N ALA A 292 -17.31 -4.71 -2.17
CA ALA A 292 -17.15 -5.08 -3.57
C ALA A 292 -18.41 -5.76 -4.15
N LEU A 293 -19.08 -6.59 -3.35
CA LEU A 293 -20.28 -7.31 -3.76
C LEU A 293 -21.46 -6.36 -3.93
N PHE A 294 -21.61 -5.37 -3.03
CA PHE A 294 -22.66 -4.35 -3.13
C PHE A 294 -22.43 -3.39 -4.28
N TYR A 295 -21.17 -2.98 -4.52
CA TYR A 295 -20.82 -2.17 -5.67
C TYR A 295 -21.13 -2.87 -6.98
N LEU A 296 -20.81 -4.17 -7.10
CA LEU A 296 -21.18 -4.95 -8.27
C LEU A 296 -22.71 -5.08 -8.39
N ARG A 297 -23.41 -5.34 -7.28
CA ARG A 297 -24.87 -5.44 -7.29
C ARG A 297 -25.54 -4.14 -7.77
N GLY A 298 -24.96 -2.98 -7.45
CA GLY A 298 -25.45 -1.67 -7.89
C GLY A 298 -25.42 -1.46 -9.40
N VAL A 299 -24.56 -2.20 -10.12
CA VAL A 299 -24.41 -2.09 -11.58
C VAL A 299 -24.83 -3.34 -12.36
N ALA A 300 -25.04 -4.45 -11.67
CA ALA A 300 -25.48 -5.70 -12.27
C ALA A 300 -26.95 -5.62 -12.68
N ASP A 301 -27.26 -6.21 -13.84
CA ASP A 301 -28.62 -6.33 -14.37
C ASP A 301 -29.55 -7.05 -13.38
N ALA A 302 -30.84 -6.68 -13.38
CA ALA A 302 -31.85 -7.24 -12.50
C ALA A 302 -32.03 -8.77 -12.67
N ALA A 303 -31.63 -9.30 -13.83
CA ALA A 303 -31.59 -10.75 -14.08
C ALA A 303 -30.62 -11.52 -13.16
N ILE A 304 -29.60 -10.85 -12.60
CA ILE A 304 -28.60 -11.46 -11.73
C ILE A 304 -29.06 -11.33 -10.28
N ARG A 305 -29.33 -12.48 -9.64
CA ARG A 305 -29.72 -12.51 -8.23
C ARG A 305 -28.52 -12.23 -7.34
N THR A 306 -28.72 -11.50 -6.24
CA THR A 306 -27.69 -11.21 -5.24
C THR A 306 -27.02 -12.49 -4.71
N ILE A 307 -27.79 -13.58 -4.54
CA ILE A 307 -27.24 -14.86 -4.10
C ILE A 307 -26.22 -15.45 -5.08
N ASP A 308 -26.35 -15.18 -6.38
CA ASP A 308 -25.40 -15.66 -7.38
C ASP A 308 -24.09 -14.84 -7.32
N ILE A 309 -24.15 -13.55 -6.96
CA ILE A 309 -22.97 -12.72 -6.66
C ILE A 309 -22.25 -13.26 -5.42
N TYR A 310 -22.98 -13.53 -4.33
CA TYR A 310 -22.40 -14.05 -3.10
C TYR A 310 -21.77 -15.41 -3.29
N ARG A 311 -22.46 -16.35 -3.97
CA ARG A 311 -21.91 -17.67 -4.29
C ARG A 311 -20.72 -17.59 -5.24
N GLY A 312 -20.70 -16.59 -6.13
CA GLY A 312 -19.56 -16.31 -7.00
C GLY A 312 -18.31 -15.88 -6.24
N ALA A 313 -18.46 -15.13 -5.16
CA ALA A 313 -17.34 -14.60 -4.38
C ALA A 313 -16.71 -15.63 -3.42
N ILE A 314 -17.49 -16.58 -2.89
CA ILE A 314 -17.02 -17.56 -1.88
C ILE A 314 -15.72 -18.29 -2.28
N PRO A 315 -15.57 -18.82 -3.51
CA PRO A 315 -14.33 -19.49 -3.89
C PRO A 315 -13.10 -18.56 -3.86
N PHE A 316 -13.27 -17.30 -4.26
CA PHE A 316 -12.19 -16.32 -4.23
C PHE A 316 -11.83 -15.90 -2.81
N VAL A 317 -12.82 -15.80 -1.92
CA VAL A 317 -12.58 -15.58 -0.48
C VAL A 317 -11.79 -16.74 0.12
N ALA A 318 -12.14 -17.99 -0.22
CA ALA A 318 -11.38 -19.16 0.23
C ALA A 318 -9.93 -19.11 -0.25
N ILE A 319 -9.69 -18.71 -1.51
CA ILE A 319 -8.33 -18.52 -2.04
C ILE A 319 -7.59 -17.39 -1.33
N GLN A 320 -8.26 -16.29 -0.98
CA GLN A 320 -7.64 -15.22 -0.21
C GLN A 320 -7.24 -15.67 1.19
N ILE A 321 -8.09 -16.45 1.86
CA ILE A 321 -7.77 -17.04 3.17
C ILE A 321 -6.55 -17.96 3.04
N VAL A 322 -6.46 -18.77 1.97
CA VAL A 322 -5.26 -19.57 1.67
C VAL A 322 -4.05 -18.67 1.42
N GLY A 323 -4.20 -17.55 0.72
CA GLY A 323 -3.14 -16.58 0.51
C GLY A 323 -2.63 -15.95 1.81
N ILE A 324 -3.54 -15.53 2.70
CA ILE A 324 -3.21 -15.02 4.03
C ILE A 324 -2.53 -16.10 4.87
N ALA A 325 -3.05 -17.33 4.88
CA ALA A 325 -2.45 -18.44 5.60
C ALA A 325 -1.05 -18.77 5.05
N THR A 326 -0.85 -18.69 3.74
CA THR A 326 0.47 -18.91 3.12
C THR A 326 1.45 -17.82 3.55
N LEU A 327 1.04 -16.55 3.54
CA LEU A 327 1.87 -15.45 4.01
C LEU A 327 2.15 -15.54 5.53
N TRP A 328 1.21 -16.08 6.30
CA TRP A 328 1.38 -16.31 7.74
C TRP A 328 2.42 -17.39 8.02
N LEU A 329 2.39 -18.49 7.26
CA LEU A 329 3.34 -19.60 7.40
C LEU A 329 4.72 -19.26 6.82
N VAL A 330 4.76 -18.42 5.78
CA VAL A 330 6.00 -18.04 5.08
C VAL A 330 6.10 -16.51 4.98
N PRO A 331 6.53 -15.83 6.07
CA PRO A 331 6.72 -14.37 6.08
C PRO A 331 7.71 -13.88 5.01
N GLU A 332 8.65 -14.73 4.60
CA GLU A 332 9.65 -14.45 3.57
C GLU A 332 9.04 -14.06 2.22
N ILE A 333 7.79 -14.45 1.94
CA ILE A 333 7.10 -14.02 0.71
C ILE A 333 6.96 -12.49 0.67
N ALA A 334 6.79 -11.84 1.83
CA ALA A 334 6.73 -10.39 1.93
C ALA A 334 8.09 -9.73 2.17
N THR A 335 9.04 -10.40 2.82
CA THR A 335 10.33 -9.75 3.20
C THR A 335 11.47 -10.00 2.20
N SER A 336 11.43 -11.09 1.44
CA SER A 336 12.55 -11.52 0.58
C SER A 336 12.87 -10.60 -0.61
N LEU A 337 11.86 -9.87 -1.13
CA LEU A 337 12.05 -8.93 -2.24
C LEU A 337 12.50 -7.53 -1.76
N PRO A 338 12.00 -6.99 -0.63
CA PRO A 338 12.52 -5.76 -0.03
C PRO A 338 13.95 -5.87 0.53
N ASP A 339 14.24 -6.92 1.31
CA ASP A 339 15.62 -7.42 1.47
C ASP A 339 16.12 -7.71 0.04
N ARG A 340 17.39 -7.87 -0.34
CA ARG A 340 17.80 -7.85 -1.78
C ARG A 340 17.60 -6.50 -2.48
N LEU A 341 16.41 -5.92 -2.60
CA LEU A 341 16.28 -4.63 -3.31
C LEU A 341 16.93 -3.49 -2.51
N PHE A 342 16.57 -3.34 -1.24
CA PHE A 342 17.04 -2.21 -0.42
C PHE A 342 18.33 -2.52 0.34
N THR A 343 18.63 -3.79 0.58
CA THR A 343 19.84 -4.21 1.28
C THR A 343 21.08 -4.21 0.36
N THR A 344 20.90 -4.32 -0.96
CA THR A 344 21.99 -4.23 -1.96
C THR A 344 22.37 -2.79 -2.29
N VAL A 345 21.43 -1.84 -2.16
CA VAL A 345 21.70 -0.40 -2.36
C VAL A 345 22.61 0.13 -1.26
N ALA A 346 22.40 -0.27 0.00
CA ALA A 346 23.33 0.05 1.10
C ALA A 346 24.75 -0.47 0.86
N ALA A 347 24.91 -1.64 0.22
CA ALA A 347 26.23 -2.18 -0.12
C ALA A 347 26.89 -1.50 -1.35
N MET A 348 26.12 -0.77 -2.16
CA MET A 348 26.64 0.05 -3.25
C MET A 348 27.08 1.44 -2.77
N ASP A 349 26.35 2.05 -1.83
CA ASP A 349 26.74 3.34 -1.22
C ASP A 349 28.04 3.23 -0.40
N VAL A 350 28.25 2.11 0.31
CA VAL A 350 29.51 1.87 1.05
C VAL A 350 30.72 1.73 0.11
N ARG A 351 30.52 1.26 -1.14
CA ARG A 351 31.62 1.10 -2.11
C ARG A 351 31.97 2.38 -2.86
N ALA A 352 31.13 3.41 -2.79
CA ALA A 352 31.37 4.68 -3.46
C ALA A 352 32.23 5.66 -2.66
N ASP A 353 32.49 5.38 -1.36
CA ASP A 353 33.25 6.26 -0.46
C ASP A 353 34.67 5.76 -0.12
N ASP A 354 35.09 4.61 -0.66
CA ASP A 354 36.42 4.00 -0.41
C ASP A 354 37.56 4.68 -1.20
N GLY A 355 37.64 6.02 -1.22
CA GLY A 355 38.62 6.71 -2.07
C GLY A 355 39.03 8.15 -1.73
N VAL A 356 38.46 8.79 -0.71
CA VAL A 356 38.89 10.14 -0.30
C VAL A 356 39.55 10.07 1.07
N PRO A 357 40.85 10.41 1.22
CA PRO A 357 41.48 10.50 2.53
C PRO A 357 40.79 11.61 3.32
N VAL A 358 40.09 11.24 4.40
CA VAL A 358 39.59 12.18 5.39
C VAL A 358 40.81 12.87 6.02
N PRO A 359 40.94 14.21 5.98
CA PRO A 359 41.99 14.88 6.73
C PRO A 359 41.75 14.60 8.21
N SER A 360 42.78 14.16 8.92
CA SER A 360 42.74 13.97 10.37
C SER A 360 42.48 15.32 11.05
N ALA A 361 41.21 15.61 11.33
CA ALA A 361 40.82 16.64 12.28
C ALA A 361 41.15 16.13 13.68
N GLU A 362 41.99 16.88 14.40
CA GLU A 362 42.17 16.70 15.84
C GLU A 362 40.80 16.77 16.53
N VAL A 363 40.40 15.65 17.13
CA VAL A 363 39.15 15.53 17.87
C VAL A 363 39.30 16.27 19.19
N GLY A 364 38.89 17.53 19.23
CA GLY A 364 38.48 18.20 20.46
C GLY A 364 37.26 17.47 21.02
N SER A 365 37.42 16.77 22.14
CA SER A 365 36.35 16.01 22.80
C SER A 365 35.26 16.95 23.36
N PRO A 366 33.95 16.66 23.18
CA PRO A 366 32.88 17.31 23.93
C PRO A 366 32.74 16.63 25.31
N ALA A 367 33.80 16.72 26.11
CA ALA A 367 33.81 16.27 27.49
C ALA A 367 34.62 17.28 28.32
N GLY A 368 33.93 18.30 28.80
CA GLY A 368 34.49 19.30 29.70
C GLY A 368 34.02 20.72 29.39
N ASP A 369 32.72 20.97 29.51
CA ASP A 369 32.27 22.33 29.74
C ASP A 369 32.74 22.73 31.15
N ASP A 370 33.88 23.42 31.22
CA ASP A 370 34.34 24.05 32.45
C ASP A 370 33.54 25.32 32.67
N PHE A 371 32.49 25.23 33.49
CA PHE A 371 31.62 26.35 33.86
C PHE A 371 32.26 27.30 34.89
N SER A 372 33.58 27.22 35.11
CA SER A 372 34.33 28.08 36.04
C SER A 372 34.25 29.58 35.71
N ASP A 373 34.07 29.90 34.43
CA ASP A 373 34.14 31.27 33.93
C ASP A 373 32.81 32.05 34.09
N LEU A 374 31.70 31.37 34.41
CA LEU A 374 30.42 32.03 34.70
C LEU A 374 30.38 32.74 36.06
N PHE A 375 31.36 32.50 36.93
CA PHE A 375 31.43 33.07 38.27
C PHE A 375 32.66 33.96 38.52
N ALA A 376 33.43 34.29 37.48
CA ALA A 376 34.58 35.19 37.60
C ALA A 376 34.14 36.67 37.70
N LYS A 377 34.75 37.41 38.63
CA LYS A 377 34.45 38.82 38.93
C LYS A 377 34.79 39.74 37.74
N PRO A 378 34.05 40.86 37.57
CA PRO A 378 34.19 41.74 36.41
C PRO A 378 35.49 42.53 36.50
N GLY A 379 36.39 42.34 35.54
CA GLY A 379 37.59 43.15 35.45
C GLY A 379 38.73 42.57 34.64
N ASP A 380 38.49 42.05 33.44
CA ASP A 380 39.44 42.20 32.33
C ASP A 380 38.75 41.84 31.00
N GLN A 381 38.13 42.82 30.35
CA GLN A 381 37.60 42.66 29.00
C GLN A 381 38.56 43.32 28.01
N THR A 382 39.39 42.51 27.35
CA THR A 382 39.90 42.84 26.02
C THR A 382 39.21 41.94 25.00
N VAL A 383 37.96 42.29 24.70
CA VAL A 383 37.17 41.65 23.64
C VAL A 383 37.82 41.99 22.30
N ARG A 384 38.45 41.01 21.63
CA ARG A 384 38.64 41.08 20.18
C ARG A 384 37.33 40.63 19.52
N PRO A 385 36.74 41.42 18.60
CA PRO A 385 35.53 40.98 17.93
C PRO A 385 35.86 39.79 17.01
N TYR A 386 35.00 38.78 17.07
CA TYR A 386 34.99 37.68 16.11
C TYR A 386 34.62 38.24 14.73
N MET A 387 35.55 38.19 13.77
CA MET A 387 35.29 38.51 12.37
C MET A 387 35.17 37.21 11.60
N ASP A 388 34.01 37.00 10.96
CA ASP A 388 33.81 35.90 10.02
C ASP A 388 34.66 36.13 8.75
N ASP A 389 35.51 35.16 8.42
CA ASP A 389 36.31 35.14 7.19
C ASP A 389 35.49 34.50 6.06
N PHE A 390 35.06 35.32 5.10
CA PHE A 390 34.28 34.92 3.93
C PHE A 390 35.11 34.83 2.64
N SER A 391 36.43 34.74 2.75
CA SER A 391 37.35 34.70 1.60
C SER A 391 37.16 33.49 0.66
N GLY A 392 36.40 32.47 1.07
CA GLY A 392 36.12 31.28 0.25
C GLY A 392 34.82 31.30 -0.58
N LEU A 393 34.02 32.38 -0.55
CA LEU A 393 32.68 32.39 -1.17
C LEU A 393 32.59 33.05 -2.56
N VAL A 394 33.72 33.42 -3.19
CA VAL A 394 33.71 33.96 -4.56
C VAL A 394 34.55 33.06 -5.47
N PRO A 395 34.00 32.52 -6.57
CA PRO A 395 34.81 31.82 -7.57
C PRO A 395 35.66 32.85 -8.34
N GLU A 396 36.98 32.66 -8.37
CA GLU A 396 37.84 33.37 -9.34
C GLU A 396 37.44 32.96 -10.78
N GLN A 397 37.39 33.96 -11.67
CA GLN A 397 36.94 33.84 -13.07
C GLN A 397 37.86 32.97 -13.94
#